data_AF-A0A450SEQ9-F1
#
_entry.id   AF-A0A450SEQ9-F1
#
_cell.length_a   1.000
_cell.length_b   1.000
_cell.length_c   1.000
_cell.angle_alpha   90.00
_cell.angle_beta   90.00
_cell.angle_gamma   90.00
#
_symmetry.space_group_name_H-M   'P 1'
#
loop_
_entity.id
_entity.type
_entity.pdbx_description
1 polymer ?
#
loop_
_entity_poly.entity_id
_entity_poly.type
_entity_poly.pdbx_seq_one_letter_code
_entity_poly.pdbx_strand_id
1 'polypeptide(L)' 'MKPEFTAIVQKEGDWWLGWVEEIPGANAQERSKGELLVSLREAVHDIIELN' A
#
# COMPACT_ATOMS: atom_id res chain seq x y z
N MET A 1 17.82 9.37 5.88
CA MET A 1 16.64 8.70 6.43
C MET A 1 15.85 8.12 5.28
N LYS A 2 15.30 6.91 5.42
CA LYS A 2 14.28 6.43 4.49
C LYS A 2 12.94 7.06 4.93
N PRO A 3 12.09 7.52 4.00
CA PRO A 3 10.76 7.98 4.38
C PRO A 3 10.00 6.81 5.01
N GLU A 4 9.28 7.11 6.09
CA GLU A 4 8.35 6.19 6.74
C GLU A 4 6.93 6.61 6.35
N PHE A 5 6.10 5.63 6.04
CA PHE A 5 4.73 5.82 5.56
C PHE A 5 3.78 4.93 6.34
N THR A 6 2.54 5.37 6.50
CA THR A 6 1.52 4.68 7.28
C THR A 6 0.55 3.95 6.36
N ALA A 7 0.59 2.62 6.39
CA ALA A 7 -0.35 1.77 5.67
C ALA A 7 -1.58 1.47 6.54
N ILE A 8 -2.77 1.85 6.06
CA ILE A 8 -4.04 1.39 6.60
C ILE A 8 -4.36 0.05 5.93
N VAL A 9 -4.66 -0.97 6.74
CA VAL A 9 -4.87 -2.35 6.27
C VAL A 9 -6.15 -2.92 6.85
N GLN A 10 -7.00 -3.45 6.00
CA GLN A 10 -8.28 -4.06 6.36
C GLN A 10 -8.39 -5.45 5.71
N LYS A 11 -8.98 -6.42 6.43
CA LYS A 11 -9.33 -7.74 5.87
C LYS A 11 -10.83 -7.78 5.59
N GLU A 12 -11.20 -8.07 4.35
CA GLU A 12 -12.60 -8.28 3.94
C GLU A 12 -12.74 -9.65 3.26
N GLY A 13 -13.40 -10.58 3.95
CA GLY A 13 -13.49 -11.97 3.50
C GLY A 13 -12.10 -12.59 3.27
N ASP A 14 -11.85 -13.06 2.05
CA ASP A 14 -10.60 -13.68 1.62
C ASP A 14 -9.60 -12.69 1.01
N TRP A 15 -9.81 -11.39 1.23
CA TRP A 15 -8.98 -10.33 0.68
C TRP A 15 -8.45 -9.41 1.77
N TRP A 16 -7.29 -8.85 1.50
CA TRP A 16 -6.69 -7.75 2.24
C TRP A 16 -6.72 -6.51 1.35
N LEU A 17 -7.28 -5.42 1.85
CA LEU A 17 -7.31 -4.11 1.21
C LEU A 17 -6.42 -3.16 2.01
N GLY A 18 -5.78 -2.23 1.32
CA GLY A 18 -5.04 -1.19 2.01
C GLY A 18 -4.70 0.01 1.15
N TRP A 19 -4.28 1.06 1.82
CA TRP A 19 -3.81 2.30 1.22
C TRP A 19 -2.80 2.99 2.15
N VAL A 20 -1.98 3.87 1.59
CA VAL A 20 -1.03 4.70 2.35
C VAL A 20 -1.65 6.06 2.64
N GLU A 21 -1.68 6.45 3.91
CA GLU A 21 -2.36 7.67 4.39
C GLU A 21 -1.77 8.94 3.75
N GLU A 22 -0.45 8.98 3.59
CA GLU A 22 0.28 10.15 3.11
C GLU A 22 0.30 10.29 1.58
N ILE A 23 -0.01 9.22 0.84
CA ILE A 23 0.13 9.15 -0.62
C ILE A 23 -1.22 8.78 -1.26
N PRO A 24 -2.04 9.77 -1.64
CA PRO A 24 -3.29 9.52 -2.36
C PRO A 24 -3.07 8.69 -3.63
N GLY A 25 -3.86 7.62 -3.79
CA GLY A 25 -3.75 6.70 -4.92
C GLY A 25 -2.78 5.52 -4.72
N ALA A 26 -1.97 5.53 -3.65
CA ALA A 26 -1.18 4.35 -3.27
C ALA A 26 -2.07 3.33 -2.54
N ASN A 27 -2.85 2.56 -3.30
CA ASN A 27 -3.78 1.56 -2.81
C ASN A 27 -3.58 0.21 -3.50
N ALA A 28 -3.83 -0.88 -2.79
CA ALA A 28 -3.73 -2.24 -3.32
C ALA A 28 -4.72 -3.19 -2.65
N GLN A 29 -4.94 -4.33 -3.28
CA GLN A 29 -5.74 -5.44 -2.75
C GLN A 29 -5.06 -6.76 -3.07
N GLU A 30 -4.87 -7.61 -2.06
CA GLU A 30 -4.14 -8.89 -2.20
C GLU A 30 -4.78 -10.02 -1.39
N ARG A 31 -4.34 -11.26 -1.65
CA ARG A 31 -4.82 -12.45 -0.92
C ARG A 31 -4.18 -12.62 0.44
N SER A 32 -3.01 -12.03 0.66
CA SER A 32 -2.33 -12.02 1.95
C SER A 32 -1.93 -10.61 2.39
N LYS A 33 -1.81 -10.41 3.71
CA LYS A 33 -1.29 -9.16 4.28
C LYS A 33 0.13 -8.87 3.82
N GLY A 34 0.96 -9.90 3.64
CA GLY A 34 2.34 -9.76 3.22
C GLY A 34 2.46 -9.21 1.80
N GLU A 35 1.73 -9.80 0.86
CA GLU A 35 1.63 -9.32 -0.52
C GLU A 35 1.06 -7.90 -0.54
N LEU A 36 0.01 -7.62 0.23
CA LEU A 36 -0.55 -6.26 0.30
C LEU A 36 0.51 -5.22 0.64
N LEU A 37 1.37 -5.50 1.63
CA LEU A 37 2.43 -4.57 2.02
C LEU A 37 3.53 -4.43 0.96
N VAL A 38 3.75 -5.45 0.12
CA VAL A 38 4.66 -5.35 -1.03
C VAL A 38 4.04 -4.46 -2.09
N SER A 39 2.81 -4.74 -2.51
CA SER A 39 2.10 -3.95 -3.53
C SER A 39 1.92 -2.49 -3.12
N LEU A 40 1.67 -2.20 -1.84
CA LEU A 40 1.61 -0.82 -1.33
C LEU A 40 2.95 -0.08 -1.42
N ARG A 41 4.08 -0.77 -1.22
CA ARG A 41 5.41 -0.16 -1.39
C ARG A 41 5.69 0.15 -2.86
N GLU A 42 5.31 -0.75 -3.75
CA GLU A 42 5.44 -0.55 -5.20
C GLU A 42 4.56 0.63 -5.66
N ALA A 43 3.29 0.68 -5.23
CA ALA A 43 2.40 1.80 -5.55
C ALA A 43 2.91 3.16 -5.04
N VAL A 44 3.49 3.22 -3.83
CA VAL A 44 4.15 4.44 -3.32
C VAL A 44 5.34 4.81 -4.19
N HIS A 45 6.17 3.84 -4.56
CA HIS A 45 7.34 4.07 -5.39
C HIS A 45 6.96 4.65 -6.75
N ASP A 46 6.01 4.03 -7.44
CA ASP A 46 5.51 4.48 -8.74
C ASP A 46 4.99 5.91 -8.68
N ILE A 47 4.21 6.26 -7.64
CA ILE A 47 3.67 7.61 -7.49
C ILE A 47 4.77 8.64 -7.21
N ILE A 48 5.78 8.30 -6.40
CA ILE A 48 6.89 9.22 -6.12
C ILE A 48 7.77 9.42 -7.36
N GLU A 49 8.01 8.38 -8.17
CA GLU A 49 8.84 8.47 -9.37
C GLU A 49 8.16 9.20 -10.54
N LEU A 50 6.83 9.20 -10.59
CA LEU A 50 6.05 9.88 -11.63
C LEU A 50 5.86 11.40 -11.39
N ASN A 51 6.35 11.95 -10.28
CA ASN A 51 6.22 13.37 -9.90
C ASN A 51 7.52 14.16 -10.03
#